data_AF-A0A7Y0TZA5-F1
#
_entry.id   AF-A0A7Y0TZA5-F1
#
_cell.length_a   1.000
_cell.length_b   1.000
_cell.length_c   1.000
_cell.angle_alpha   90.00
_cell.angle_beta   90.00
_cell.angle_gamma   90.00
#
_symmetry.space_group_name_H-M   'P 1'
#
loop_
_entity.id
_entity.type
_entity.pdbx_description
1 polymer ?
#
loop_
_entity_poly.entity_id
_entity_poly.type
_entity_poly.pdbx_seq_one_letter_code
_entity_poly.pdbx_strand_id
1 'polypeptide(L)'
;MKITKRIIAVAGACALASVVGAPAAIADKGTASGDVVILDLYNLTDIHGHIEPVFDKYSSEAGLSHMSCYVKKAREQNPNSQLTLLGDNFGASPFLSGSQDDNPTVEALNKMNVFASTIGNHEFDKGLKVLQARIKGDNPSRYTKIDFPYLAANIKGMGDYLGDYRMWVSPSGVKVAFIGAIADDVPTKLFPGTVDSLAFEKRLFDFEGVLEGWG
;
A
#
# COMPACT_ATOMS: atom_id res chain seq x y z
N MET A 1 38.74 -14.11 4.07
CA MET A 1 37.45 -14.05 4.79
C MET A 1 36.38 -13.64 3.78
N LYS A 2 35.60 -14.60 3.28
CA LYS A 2 34.55 -14.38 2.27
C LYS A 2 33.21 -14.37 3.01
N ILE A 3 32.53 -13.23 3.05
CA ILE A 3 31.16 -13.15 3.53
C ILE A 3 30.29 -13.02 2.29
N THR A 4 29.55 -14.08 1.98
CA THR A 4 28.57 -14.10 0.89
C THR A 4 27.19 -13.98 1.53
N LYS A 5 26.59 -12.78 1.49
CA LYS A 5 25.14 -12.60 1.61
C LYS A 5 24.63 -12.27 0.21
N ARG A 6 23.98 -13.23 -0.45
CA ARG A 6 23.24 -12.97 -1.69
C ARG A 6 21.78 -12.79 -1.31
N ILE A 7 21.31 -11.55 -1.33
CA ILE A 7 19.89 -11.24 -1.34
C ILE A 7 19.49 -11.23 -2.82
N ILE A 8 18.69 -12.21 -3.23
CA ILE A 8 18.06 -12.20 -4.55
C ILE A 8 16.69 -11.56 -4.35
N ALA A 9 16.57 -10.27 -4.69
CA ALA A 9 15.28 -9.65 -4.91
C ALA A 9 14.85 -9.98 -6.34
N VAL A 10 13.80 -10.80 -6.51
CA VAL A 10 13.16 -10.98 -7.81
C VAL A 10 12.13 -9.87 -7.97
N ALA A 11 12.47 -8.84 -8.74
CA ALA A 11 11.50 -7.89 -9.25
C ALA A 11 10.73 -8.57 -10.39
N GLY A 12 9.47 -8.92 -10.16
CA GLY A 12 8.60 -9.48 -11.19
C GLY A 12 8.10 -8.40 -12.13
N ALA A 13 8.67 -8.31 -13.33
CA ALA A 13 8.09 -7.56 -14.44
C ALA A 13 6.95 -8.37 -15.06
N CYS A 14 5.75 -7.79 -15.09
CA CYS A 14 4.57 -8.41 -15.70
C CYS A 14 4.63 -8.22 -17.22
N ALA A 15 4.91 -9.30 -17.97
CA ALA A 15 4.70 -9.35 -19.41
C ALA A 15 3.62 -10.39 -19.70
N LEU A 16 2.52 -9.93 -20.32
CA LEU A 16 1.43 -10.79 -20.77
C LEU A 16 1.90 -11.64 -21.95
N ALA A 17 1.96 -12.95 -21.76
CA ALA A 17 1.98 -13.93 -22.84
C ALA A 17 1.09 -15.11 -22.45
N SER A 18 -0.04 -15.23 -23.14
CA SER A 18 -0.99 -16.33 -23.03
C SER A 18 -0.41 -17.58 -23.72
N VAL A 19 -0.07 -18.61 -22.95
CA VAL A 19 0.05 -19.98 -23.45
C VAL A 19 -0.49 -20.95 -22.42
N VAL A 20 -1.52 -21.71 -22.80
CA VAL A 20 -2.07 -22.83 -22.03
C VAL A 20 -1.00 -23.92 -21.98
N GLY A 21 -0.48 -24.24 -20.79
CA GLY A 21 0.52 -25.28 -20.58
C GLY A 21 0.42 -25.86 -19.17
N ALA A 22 0.46 -27.20 -19.08
CA ALA A 22 0.34 -28.03 -17.87
C ALA A 22 1.13 -27.53 -16.65
N PRO A 23 0.77 -27.92 -15.40
CA PRO A 23 1.48 -27.47 -14.21
C PRO A 23 2.95 -27.89 -14.28
N ALA A 24 3.82 -26.94 -14.57
CA ALA A 24 5.25 -27.12 -14.46
C ALA A 24 5.58 -27.22 -12.96
N ALA A 25 5.83 -28.45 -12.50
CA ALA A 25 6.48 -28.67 -11.22
C ALA A 25 7.84 -27.95 -11.27
N ILE A 26 7.98 -26.90 -10.47
CA ILE A 26 9.25 -26.19 -10.30
C ILE A 26 10.18 -27.18 -9.59
N ALA A 27 11.11 -27.74 -10.35
CA ALA A 27 12.15 -28.60 -9.83
C ALA A 27 13.05 -27.78 -8.90
N ASP A 28 12.95 -28.07 -7.61
CA ASP A 28 13.80 -27.52 -6.57
C ASP A 28 15.26 -27.98 -6.80
N LYS A 29 16.09 -27.08 -7.33
CA LYS A 29 17.53 -27.28 -7.36
C LYS A 29 18.10 -26.79 -6.04
N GLY A 30 18.07 -27.69 -5.06
CA GLY A 30 18.61 -27.45 -3.74
C GLY A 30 20.06 -26.97 -3.77
N THR A 31 20.36 -25.96 -2.95
CA THR A 31 21.61 -25.84 -2.19
C THR A 31 21.46 -24.84 -1.04
N ALA A 32 22.04 -25.22 0.10
CA ALA A 32 22.21 -24.52 1.38
C ALA A 32 21.07 -24.61 2.42
N SER A 33 21.36 -25.40 3.46
CA SER A 33 20.62 -25.54 4.72
C SER A 33 20.50 -24.20 5.45
N GLY A 34 19.31 -23.63 5.33
CA GLY A 34 18.68 -22.66 6.22
C GLY A 34 17.19 -22.80 6.00
N ASP A 35 16.39 -22.84 7.06
CA ASP A 35 14.93 -23.02 6.94
C ASP A 35 14.37 -21.92 6.01
N VAL A 36 13.74 -22.32 4.89
CA VAL A 36 13.12 -21.37 3.96
C VAL A 36 11.93 -20.72 4.65
N VAL A 37 11.98 -19.40 4.83
CA VAL A 37 10.85 -18.62 5.35
C VAL A 37 10.06 -18.07 4.18
N ILE A 38 8.78 -18.47 4.08
CA ILE A 38 7.84 -17.93 3.09
C ILE A 38 7.12 -16.73 3.68
N LEU A 39 7.17 -15.58 2.99
CA LEU A 39 6.45 -14.37 3.35
C LEU A 39 5.29 -14.14 2.39
N ASP A 40 4.09 -13.87 2.91
CA ASP A 40 2.92 -13.50 2.10
C ASP A 40 2.62 -12.00 2.22
N LEU A 41 2.91 -11.25 1.16
CA LEU A 41 2.72 -9.81 1.12
C LEU A 41 1.50 -9.46 0.27
N TYR A 42 0.38 -9.19 0.93
CA TYR A 42 -0.88 -8.83 0.28
C TYR A 42 -0.95 -7.33 0.04
N ASN A 43 -1.42 -6.95 -1.15
CA ASN A 43 -1.60 -5.55 -1.54
C ASN A 43 -3.02 -5.33 -2.06
N LEU A 44 -3.63 -4.22 -1.66
CA LEU A 44 -4.82 -3.67 -2.31
C LEU A 44 -4.48 -2.29 -2.87
N THR A 45 -5.14 -1.92 -3.97
CA THR A 45 -4.91 -0.65 -4.67
C THR A 45 -6.24 -0.17 -5.24
N ASP A 46 -6.36 1.14 -5.50
CA ASP A 46 -7.47 1.73 -6.24
C ASP A 46 -8.83 1.31 -5.66
N ILE A 47 -8.94 1.31 -4.33
CA ILE A 47 -10.16 0.91 -3.63
C ILE A 47 -11.26 1.94 -3.91
N HIS A 48 -10.91 3.23 -4.05
CA HIS A 48 -11.84 4.30 -4.40
C HIS A 48 -13.13 4.29 -3.57
N GLY A 49 -13.03 3.91 -2.31
CA GLY A 49 -14.20 3.78 -1.45
C GLY A 49 -15.28 2.77 -1.87
N HIS A 50 -14.96 1.78 -2.71
CA HIS A 50 -15.82 0.64 -3.03
C HIS A 50 -15.88 -0.33 -1.83
N ILE A 51 -16.79 -0.05 -0.88
CA ILE A 51 -16.93 -0.82 0.36
C ILE A 51 -17.83 -2.05 0.17
N GLU A 52 -18.95 -1.86 -0.53
CA GLU A 52 -19.95 -2.90 -0.75
C GLU A 52 -19.64 -3.71 -2.02
N PRO A 53 -20.03 -5.00 -2.06
CA PRO A 53 -19.94 -5.76 -3.29
C PRO A 53 -20.95 -5.25 -4.32
N VAL A 54 -20.54 -5.26 -5.59
CA VAL A 54 -21.42 -4.99 -6.73
C VAL A 54 -21.45 -6.24 -7.58
N PHE A 55 -22.64 -6.82 -7.78
CA PHE A 55 -22.83 -7.98 -8.66
C PHE A 55 -24.04 -7.73 -9.55
N ASP A 56 -23.80 -7.19 -10.74
CA ASP A 56 -24.83 -7.00 -11.75
C ASP A 56 -24.35 -7.46 -13.13
N LYS A 57 -25.14 -7.16 -14.17
CA LYS A 57 -24.84 -7.59 -15.54
C LYS A 57 -23.63 -6.89 -16.17
N TYR A 58 -23.15 -5.80 -15.60
CA TYR A 58 -22.10 -4.93 -16.13
C TYR A 58 -20.86 -4.88 -15.25
N SER A 59 -21.01 -5.02 -13.93
CA SER A 59 -19.91 -5.03 -12.98
C SER A 59 -19.98 -6.19 -11.99
N SER A 60 -18.80 -6.68 -11.63
CA SER A 60 -18.60 -7.67 -10.57
C SER A 60 -17.41 -7.22 -9.72
N GLU A 61 -17.70 -6.62 -8.58
CA GLU A 61 -16.74 -6.09 -7.62
C GLU A 61 -16.98 -6.75 -6.26
N ALA A 62 -15.91 -7.25 -5.65
CA ALA A 62 -16.01 -7.87 -4.33
C ALA A 62 -16.31 -6.83 -3.23
N GLY A 63 -15.87 -5.59 -3.42
CA GLY A 63 -15.91 -4.55 -2.40
C GLY A 63 -14.98 -4.85 -1.21
N LEU A 64 -14.66 -3.81 -0.45
CA LEU A 64 -13.77 -3.91 0.71
C LEU A 64 -14.30 -4.88 1.78
N SER A 65 -15.62 -4.99 1.91
CA SER A 65 -16.26 -5.93 2.84
C SER A 65 -15.87 -7.39 2.57
N HIS A 66 -15.96 -7.87 1.32
CA HIS A 66 -15.52 -9.24 0.99
C HIS A 66 -13.99 -9.36 1.01
N MET A 67 -13.27 -8.35 0.52
CA MET A 67 -11.80 -8.36 0.54
C MET A 67 -11.25 -8.47 1.96
N SER A 68 -11.90 -7.85 2.96
CA SER A 68 -11.52 -8.00 4.37
C SER A 68 -11.58 -9.45 4.85
N CYS A 69 -12.62 -10.21 4.46
CA CYS A 69 -12.76 -11.62 4.77
C CYS A 69 -11.70 -12.47 4.06
N TYR A 70 -11.44 -12.20 2.78
CA TYR A 70 -10.42 -12.93 2.02
C TYR A 70 -9.02 -12.70 2.59
N VAL A 71 -8.64 -11.45 2.85
CA VAL A 71 -7.35 -11.10 3.43
C VAL A 71 -7.19 -11.71 4.82
N LYS A 72 -8.23 -11.63 5.66
CA LYS A 72 -8.20 -12.26 6.99
C LYS A 72 -7.93 -13.77 6.88
N LYS A 73 -8.69 -14.49 6.05
CA LYS A 73 -8.53 -15.94 5.86
C LYS A 73 -7.15 -16.29 5.29
N ALA A 74 -6.64 -15.47 4.37
CA ALA A 74 -5.31 -15.67 3.79
C ALA A 74 -4.20 -15.52 4.83
N ARG A 75 -4.27 -14.47 5.67
CA ARG A 75 -3.32 -14.24 6.78
C ARG A 75 -3.35 -15.32 7.85
N GLU A 76 -4.49 -16.01 8.04
CA GLU A 76 -4.60 -17.16 8.95
C GLU A 76 -3.82 -18.38 8.43
N GLN A 77 -3.51 -18.48 7.13
CA GLN A 77 -2.73 -19.61 6.58
C GLN A 77 -1.22 -19.45 6.80
N ASN A 78 -0.72 -18.22 6.91
CA ASN A 78 0.68 -17.95 7.12
C ASN A 78 0.87 -16.74 8.05
N PRO A 79 1.41 -16.94 9.28
CA PRO A 79 1.66 -15.83 10.20
C PRO A 79 2.75 -14.87 9.71
N ASN A 80 3.62 -15.31 8.78
CA ASN A 80 4.58 -14.45 8.10
C ASN A 80 3.91 -13.66 6.96
N SER A 81 2.80 -13.01 7.25
CA SER A 81 2.04 -12.24 6.28
C SER A 81 1.86 -10.79 6.68
N GLN A 82 1.71 -9.92 5.69
CA GLN A 82 1.44 -8.51 5.89
C GLN A 82 0.49 -7.96 4.82
N LEU A 83 -0.32 -6.96 5.20
CA LEU A 83 -1.21 -6.23 4.30
C LEU A 83 -0.71 -4.81 4.11
N THR A 84 -0.51 -4.40 2.86
CA THR A 84 -0.23 -3.01 2.47
C THR A 84 -1.26 -2.51 1.46
N LEU A 85 -1.36 -1.19 1.35
CA LEU A 85 -2.19 -0.50 0.37
C LEU A 85 -1.30 0.29 -0.58
N LEU A 86 -1.74 0.50 -1.82
CA LEU A 86 -0.97 1.17 -2.87
C LEU A 86 -1.56 2.52 -3.31
N GLY A 87 -2.33 3.18 -2.44
CA GLY A 87 -2.94 4.48 -2.71
C GLY A 87 -4.31 4.39 -3.38
N ASP A 88 -4.90 5.56 -3.63
CA ASP A 88 -6.27 5.72 -4.17
C ASP A 88 -7.29 4.88 -3.38
N ASN A 89 -7.17 4.95 -2.06
CA ASN A 89 -7.99 4.17 -1.13
C ASN A 89 -9.41 4.75 -1.02
N PHE A 90 -9.51 6.07 -1.16
CA PHE A 90 -10.72 6.88 -1.15
C PHE A 90 -10.57 8.05 -2.13
N GLY A 91 -11.66 8.78 -2.39
CA GLY A 91 -11.71 9.76 -3.47
C GLY A 91 -12.16 9.10 -4.77
N ALA A 92 -12.72 9.90 -5.68
CA ALA A 92 -13.54 9.43 -6.82
C ALA A 92 -14.57 8.33 -6.44
N SER A 93 -15.04 8.33 -5.19
CA SER A 93 -15.76 7.20 -4.64
C SER A 93 -17.22 7.09 -5.10
N PRO A 94 -17.81 5.88 -5.07
CA PRO A 94 -19.25 5.69 -5.15
C PRO A 94 -19.99 6.51 -4.10
N PHE A 95 -21.26 6.83 -4.38
CA PHE A 95 -22.09 7.68 -3.54
C PHE A 95 -22.09 7.26 -2.06
N LEU A 96 -22.16 5.95 -1.77
CA LEU A 96 -22.21 5.43 -0.40
C LEU A 96 -21.03 5.92 0.45
N SER A 97 -19.82 5.97 -0.12
CA SER A 97 -18.64 6.47 0.58
C SER A 97 -18.48 7.98 0.42
N GLY A 98 -18.55 8.48 -0.81
CA GLY A 98 -18.28 9.88 -1.13
C GLY A 98 -19.24 10.87 -0.47
N SER A 99 -20.53 10.51 -0.34
CA SER A 99 -21.55 11.35 0.34
C SER A 99 -21.29 11.52 1.84
N GLN A 100 -20.46 10.66 2.42
CA GLN A 100 -20.10 10.66 3.84
C GLN A 100 -18.63 11.07 4.04
N ASP A 101 -18.12 11.90 3.14
CA ASP A 101 -16.74 12.36 3.12
C ASP A 101 -15.69 11.23 3.07
N ASP A 102 -16.05 10.00 2.66
CA ASP A 102 -15.21 8.79 2.70
C ASP A 102 -14.89 8.25 4.09
N ASN A 103 -15.55 8.76 5.13
CA ASN A 103 -15.39 8.26 6.50
C ASN A 103 -15.67 6.74 6.65
N PRO A 104 -16.69 6.15 6.00
CA PRO A 104 -16.93 4.71 6.08
C PRO A 104 -15.78 3.88 5.48
N THR A 105 -15.13 4.37 4.42
CA THR A 105 -13.98 3.69 3.81
C THR A 105 -12.80 3.70 4.77
N VAL A 106 -12.49 4.85 5.36
CA VAL A 106 -11.39 4.95 6.34
C VAL A 106 -11.65 4.04 7.53
N GLU A 107 -12.88 3.99 8.06
CA GLU A 107 -13.23 3.11 9.17
C GLU A 107 -13.06 1.63 8.82
N ALA A 108 -13.48 1.22 7.62
CA ALA A 108 -13.32 -0.15 7.15
C ALA A 108 -11.84 -0.54 7.02
N LEU A 109 -11.00 0.34 6.44
CA LEU A 109 -9.57 0.11 6.30
C LEU A 109 -8.84 0.02 7.64
N ASN A 110 -9.20 0.87 8.62
CA ASN A 110 -8.62 0.81 9.96
C ASN A 110 -8.87 -0.56 10.63
N LYS A 111 -10.00 -1.22 10.33
CA LYS A 111 -10.32 -2.56 10.86
C LYS A 111 -9.55 -3.70 10.18
N MET A 112 -8.85 -3.44 9.08
CA MET A 112 -8.15 -4.47 8.30
C MET A 112 -6.70 -4.72 8.74
N ASN A 113 -6.22 -4.03 9.78
CA ASN A 113 -4.83 -4.11 10.26
C ASN A 113 -3.82 -3.88 9.12
N VAL A 114 -4.02 -2.77 8.40
CA VAL A 114 -3.14 -2.31 7.32
C VAL A 114 -1.79 -1.90 7.92
N PHE A 115 -0.71 -2.39 7.33
CA PHE A 115 0.63 -2.07 7.76
C PHE A 115 1.10 -0.70 7.32
N ALA A 116 0.86 -0.35 6.07
CA ALA A 116 1.17 0.94 5.50
C ALA A 116 0.41 1.10 4.19
N SER A 117 0.26 2.34 3.76
CA SER A 117 -0.28 2.67 2.45
C SER A 117 0.72 3.56 1.71
N THR A 118 0.88 3.41 0.40
CA THR A 118 1.39 4.53 -0.41
C THR A 118 0.27 5.55 -0.61
N ILE A 119 0.64 6.76 -0.99
CA ILE A 119 -0.33 7.79 -1.35
C ILE A 119 -0.60 7.73 -2.86
N GLY A 120 -1.85 7.91 -3.25
CA GLY A 120 -2.31 8.11 -4.63
C GLY A 120 -2.78 9.56 -4.83
N ASN A 121 -3.28 9.89 -6.02
CA ASN A 121 -3.76 11.25 -6.29
C ASN A 121 -5.10 11.52 -5.60
N HIS A 122 -5.97 10.51 -5.46
CA HIS A 122 -7.31 10.69 -4.91
C HIS A 122 -7.34 10.94 -3.41
N GLU A 123 -6.25 10.62 -2.68
CA GLU A 123 -6.07 11.08 -1.30
C GLU A 123 -6.13 12.61 -1.17
N PHE A 124 -5.86 13.37 -2.24
CA PHE A 124 -5.89 14.83 -2.28
C PHE A 124 -7.21 15.43 -2.76
N ASP A 125 -8.23 14.63 -3.13
CA ASP A 125 -9.47 15.12 -3.75
C ASP A 125 -10.22 16.15 -2.90
N LYS A 126 -10.21 15.98 -1.57
CA LYS A 126 -10.81 16.93 -0.61
C LYS A 126 -9.84 18.02 -0.15
N GLY A 127 -8.65 18.07 -0.73
CA GLY A 127 -7.58 19.02 -0.43
C GLY A 127 -6.59 18.52 0.62
N LEU A 128 -5.36 19.05 0.52
CA LEU A 128 -4.23 18.69 1.37
C LEU A 128 -4.53 18.77 2.88
N LYS A 129 -5.21 19.84 3.31
CA LYS A 129 -5.55 20.05 4.73
C LYS A 129 -6.49 18.97 5.28
N VAL A 130 -7.39 18.44 4.44
CA VAL A 130 -8.30 17.36 4.87
C VAL A 130 -7.53 16.06 5.04
N LEU A 131 -6.65 15.73 4.10
CA LEU A 131 -5.77 14.57 4.23
C LEU A 131 -4.90 14.66 5.50
N GLN A 132 -4.28 15.82 5.73
CA GLN A 132 -3.49 16.10 6.93
C GLN A 132 -4.32 15.92 8.22
N ALA A 133 -5.53 16.47 8.25
CA ALA A 133 -6.43 16.32 9.39
C ALA A 133 -6.77 14.83 9.66
N ARG A 134 -7.06 14.05 8.61
CA ARG A 134 -7.31 12.60 8.74
C ARG A 134 -6.09 11.84 9.28
N ILE A 135 -4.89 12.16 8.83
CA ILE A 135 -3.66 11.51 9.29
C ILE A 135 -3.40 11.83 10.78
N LYS A 136 -3.59 13.08 11.21
CA LYS A 136 -3.37 13.47 12.62
C LYS A 136 -4.53 13.13 13.54
N GLY A 137 -5.72 12.93 12.99
CA GLY A 137 -6.97 12.80 13.74
C GLY A 137 -7.54 14.14 14.20
N ASP A 138 -7.23 15.22 13.48
CA ASP A 138 -7.79 16.54 13.72
C ASP A 138 -9.24 16.61 13.23
N ASN A 139 -10.10 17.37 13.91
CA ASN A 139 -11.53 17.47 13.62
C ASN A 139 -12.27 16.11 13.55
N PRO A 140 -12.22 15.30 14.64
CA PRO A 140 -12.83 13.97 14.66
C PRO A 140 -14.37 13.99 14.57
N SER A 141 -15.01 15.13 14.81
CA SER A 141 -16.44 15.31 14.56
C SER A 141 -16.83 15.25 13.08
N ARG A 142 -15.86 15.44 12.18
CA ARG A 142 -16.09 15.44 10.73
C ARG A 142 -15.31 14.36 9.99
N TYR A 143 -14.07 14.08 10.41
CA TYR A 143 -13.19 13.18 9.68
C TYR A 143 -12.71 12.02 10.55
N THR A 144 -12.92 10.80 10.08
CA THR A 144 -12.33 9.60 10.67
C THR A 144 -10.81 9.65 10.52
N LYS A 145 -10.10 9.43 11.64
CA LYS A 145 -8.64 9.31 11.67
C LYS A 145 -8.19 8.08 10.88
N ILE A 146 -7.06 8.18 10.18
CA ILE A 146 -6.40 7.06 9.53
C ILE A 146 -5.42 6.42 10.52
N ASP A 147 -5.54 5.11 10.74
CA ASP A 147 -4.76 4.39 11.77
C ASP A 147 -3.50 3.70 11.24
N PHE A 148 -3.20 3.88 9.96
CA PHE A 148 -1.99 3.38 9.31
C PHE A 148 -1.18 4.54 8.70
N PRO A 149 0.16 4.44 8.66
CA PRO A 149 0.99 5.47 8.07
C PRO A 149 0.92 5.44 6.55
N TYR A 150 0.96 6.63 5.96
CA TYR A 150 1.24 6.79 4.54
C TYR A 150 2.74 6.88 4.29
N LEU A 151 3.18 6.28 3.18
CA LEU A 151 4.57 6.27 2.73
C LEU A 151 4.70 6.95 1.36
N ALA A 152 5.58 7.95 1.25
CA ALA A 152 6.00 8.53 -0.03
C ALA A 152 7.34 9.23 0.09
N ALA A 153 8.43 8.52 -0.18
CA ALA A 153 9.79 9.05 -0.06
C ALA A 153 10.11 10.17 -1.07
N ASN A 154 9.35 10.25 -2.16
CA ASN A 154 9.53 11.23 -3.23
C ASN A 154 8.61 12.47 -3.12
N ILE A 155 7.90 12.66 -2.00
CA ILE A 155 7.13 13.89 -1.74
C ILE A 155 7.86 14.73 -0.69
N LYS A 156 8.21 15.97 -1.02
CA LYS A 156 8.74 16.95 -0.07
C LYS A 156 7.68 17.97 0.33
N GLY A 157 7.81 18.54 1.52
CA GLY A 157 6.87 19.54 2.06
C GLY A 157 5.73 18.96 2.91
N MET A 158 5.58 17.63 2.95
CA MET A 158 4.57 16.94 3.77
C MET A 158 4.98 16.73 5.24
N GLY A 159 6.21 17.03 5.66
CA GLY A 159 6.62 16.90 7.05
C GLY A 159 6.39 15.50 7.63
N ASP A 160 5.91 15.43 8.87
CA ASP A 160 5.67 14.19 9.62
C ASP A 160 4.31 13.54 9.33
N TYR A 161 3.61 13.99 8.28
CA TYR A 161 2.38 13.36 7.79
C TYR A 161 2.67 12.12 6.93
N LEU A 162 3.88 12.02 6.36
CA LEU A 162 4.34 10.89 5.56
C LEU A 162 5.63 10.31 6.14
N GLY A 163 5.79 8.99 6.03
CA GLY A 163 7.09 8.34 6.17
C GLY A 163 7.72 8.09 4.81
N ASP A 164 9.03 7.95 4.77
CA ASP A 164 9.71 7.48 3.55
C ASP A 164 9.55 5.96 3.41
N TYR A 165 9.68 5.25 4.53
CA TYR A 165 9.60 3.80 4.62
C TYR A 165 9.03 3.32 5.97
N ARG A 166 8.65 2.05 6.05
CA ARG A 166 8.29 1.36 7.29
C ARG A 166 8.96 -0.02 7.36
N MET A 167 9.59 -0.33 8.48
CA MET A 167 10.20 -1.64 8.73
C MET A 167 9.21 -2.60 9.38
N TRP A 168 9.16 -3.82 8.86
CA TRP A 168 8.48 -4.95 9.45
C TRP A 168 9.49 -6.03 9.83
N VAL A 169 9.31 -6.65 10.98
CA VAL A 169 10.00 -7.90 11.34
C VAL A 169 8.94 -8.99 11.35
N SER A 170 9.07 -9.99 10.47
CA SER A 170 8.13 -11.11 10.42
C SER A 170 8.20 -11.92 11.73
N PRO A 171 7.14 -12.69 12.08
CA PRO A 171 7.20 -13.60 13.22
C PRO A 171 8.39 -14.58 13.19
N SER A 172 8.85 -14.97 12.00
CA SER A 172 10.07 -15.77 11.81
C SER A 172 11.38 -14.96 11.82
N GLY A 173 11.34 -13.67 12.14
CA GLY A 173 12.52 -12.81 12.32
C GLY A 173 13.05 -12.17 11.04
N VAL A 174 12.38 -12.31 9.89
CA VAL A 174 12.83 -11.69 8.63
C VAL A 174 12.50 -10.20 8.65
N LYS A 175 13.52 -9.35 8.46
CA LYS A 175 13.34 -7.89 8.34
C LYS A 175 12.98 -7.52 6.89
N VAL A 176 11.92 -6.75 6.71
CA VAL A 176 11.44 -6.24 5.41
C VAL A 176 11.21 -4.74 5.52
N ALA A 177 11.71 -3.97 4.55
CA ALA A 177 11.39 -2.55 4.41
C ALA A 177 10.33 -2.36 3.33
N PHE A 178 9.33 -1.55 3.63
CA PHE A 178 8.35 -1.06 2.68
C PHE A 178 8.66 0.41 2.40
N ILE A 179 8.92 0.76 1.15
CA ILE A 179 9.27 2.12 0.74
C ILE A 179 8.15 2.62 -0.16
N GLY A 180 7.62 3.81 0.12
CA GLY A 180 6.52 4.38 -0.64
C GLY A 180 6.99 5.34 -1.71
N ALA A 181 6.27 5.37 -2.83
CA ALA A 181 6.48 6.33 -3.91
C ALA A 181 5.16 6.58 -4.63
N ILE A 182 5.01 7.78 -5.19
CA ILE A 182 3.88 8.15 -6.05
C ILE A 182 4.40 8.66 -7.39
N ALA A 183 3.60 8.58 -8.45
CA ALA A 183 3.92 9.20 -9.74
C ALA A 183 4.20 10.72 -9.59
N ASP A 184 5.19 11.22 -10.34
CA ASP A 184 5.58 12.64 -10.30
C ASP A 184 4.60 13.57 -11.01
N ASP A 185 3.69 13.00 -11.81
CA ASP A 185 2.68 13.72 -12.59
C ASP A 185 1.40 14.05 -11.80
N VAL A 186 1.30 13.63 -10.54
CA VAL A 186 0.12 13.85 -9.67
C VAL A 186 -0.37 15.29 -9.63
N PRO A 187 0.50 16.34 -9.55
CA PRO A 187 0.03 17.72 -9.57
C PRO A 187 -0.81 18.08 -10.81
N THR A 188 -0.61 17.39 -11.94
CA THR A 188 -1.36 17.61 -13.18
C THR A 188 -2.75 16.97 -13.19
N LYS A 189 -3.03 16.06 -12.23
CA LYS A 189 -4.29 15.33 -12.08
C LYS A 189 -5.23 15.98 -11.06
N LEU A 190 -4.75 16.97 -10.32
CA LEU A 190 -5.48 17.66 -9.26
C LEU A 190 -5.96 19.03 -9.70
N PHE A 191 -6.91 19.60 -8.96
CA PHE A 191 -7.25 21.00 -9.14
C PHE A 191 -6.02 21.89 -8.86
N PRO A 192 -5.78 22.95 -9.67
CA PRO A 192 -4.68 23.89 -9.42
C PRO A 192 -4.72 24.43 -7.98
N GLY A 193 -3.57 24.52 -7.31
CA GLY A 193 -3.49 24.98 -5.92
C GLY A 193 -3.59 23.87 -4.86
N THR A 194 -4.00 22.65 -5.21
CA THR A 194 -4.25 21.57 -4.23
C THR A 194 -2.97 21.16 -3.49
N VAL A 195 -1.85 21.10 -4.21
CA VAL A 195 -0.56 20.58 -3.71
C VAL A 195 0.61 21.53 -3.99
N ASP A 196 0.37 22.82 -4.19
CA ASP A 196 1.40 23.81 -4.54
C ASP A 196 2.51 23.95 -3.48
N SER A 197 2.22 23.56 -2.23
CA SER A 197 3.20 23.53 -1.15
C SER A 197 4.08 22.28 -1.15
N LEU A 198 3.86 21.33 -2.08
CA LEU A 198 4.55 20.05 -2.13
C LEU A 198 5.43 19.96 -3.39
N ALA A 199 6.55 19.25 -3.28
CA ALA A 199 7.38 18.90 -4.42
C ALA A 199 7.35 17.39 -4.65
N PHE A 200 7.09 16.98 -5.89
CA PHE A 200 7.03 15.59 -6.33
C PHE A 200 8.29 15.28 -7.14
N GLU A 201 9.15 14.44 -6.59
CA GLU A 201 10.44 14.10 -7.19
C GLU A 201 10.30 12.89 -8.14
N LYS A 202 10.91 12.97 -9.33
CA LYS A 202 10.84 11.92 -10.35
C LYS A 202 11.56 10.63 -10.00
N ARG A 203 12.53 10.71 -9.10
CA ARG A 203 13.38 9.59 -8.69
C ARG A 203 13.28 9.47 -7.18
N LEU A 204 13.15 8.24 -6.71
CA LEU A 204 13.53 7.91 -5.34
C LEU A 204 15.06 8.08 -5.31
N PHE A 205 15.55 9.18 -4.73
CA PHE A 205 16.99 9.35 -4.59
C PHE A 205 17.55 8.28 -3.64
N ASP A 206 18.74 7.82 -4.02
CA ASP A 206 19.68 6.96 -3.30
C ASP A 206 19.13 6.13 -2.11
N PHE A 207 18.77 4.88 -2.38
CA PHE A 207 18.41 3.92 -1.33
C PHE A 207 19.55 3.73 -0.32
N GLU A 208 20.80 4.12 -0.63
CA GLU A 208 21.92 4.03 0.31
C GLU A 208 21.61 4.73 1.64
N GLY A 209 21.06 5.95 1.63
CA GLY A 209 20.68 6.66 2.87
C GLY A 209 19.49 6.03 3.62
N VAL A 210 18.58 5.36 2.91
CA VAL A 210 17.47 4.59 3.51
C VAL A 210 17.97 3.29 4.14
N LEU A 211 19.02 2.70 3.57
CA LEU A 211 19.63 1.45 4.02
C LEU A 211 20.72 1.66 5.10
N GLU A 212 21.25 2.87 5.30
CA GLU A 212 22.25 3.17 6.34
C GLU A 212 21.77 2.85 7.78
N GLY A 213 20.45 2.78 8.00
CA GLY A 213 19.85 2.32 9.26
C GLY A 213 19.75 0.79 9.44
N TRP A 214 20.27 -0.02 8.50
CA TRP A 214 20.11 -1.49 8.48
C TRP A 214 21.17 -2.26 9.30
N GLY A 215 21.84 -1.60 10.24
CA GLY A 215 22.78 -2.20 11.20
C GLY A 215 22.13 -3.09 12.25
#